data_AF-A0A849PUV5-F1
#
_entry.id   AF-A0A849PUV5-F1
#
_cell.length_a   1.000
_cell.length_b   1.000
_cell.length_c   1.000
_cell.angle_alpha   90.00
_cell.angle_beta   90.00
_cell.angle_gamma   90.00
#
_symmetry.space_group_name_H-M   'P 1'
#
loop_
_entity.id
_entity.type
_entity.pdbx_description
1 polymer ?
#
loop_
_entity_poly.entity_id
_entity_poly.type
_entity_poly.pdbx_seq_one_letter_code
_entity_poly.pdbx_strand_id
1 'polypeptide(L)' 'MEKSEMSLPEGKLGLFWLMGALAMTSGAWVLGLENATSSHLFFAFILVLFAGLSWIGVAVGVVHSNKK' A
#
# COMPACT_ATOMS: atom_id res chain seq x y z
N MET A 1 33.39 -11.33 4.04
CA MET A 1 31.97 -11.53 3.69
C MET A 1 31.24 -10.28 4.13
N GLU A 2 31.21 -9.27 3.25
CA GLU A 2 30.50 -8.03 3.51
C GLU A 2 29.01 -8.32 3.31
N LYS A 3 28.22 -8.20 4.38
CA LYS A 3 26.77 -8.28 4.29
C LYS A 3 26.34 -7.08 3.45
N SER A 4 25.99 -7.33 2.19
CA SER A 4 25.18 -6.40 1.42
C SER A 4 23.80 -6.36 2.11
N GLU A 5 23.69 -5.46 3.09
CA GLU A 5 22.42 -4.99 3.61
C GLU A 5 21.69 -4.34 2.45
N MET A 6 20.99 -5.15 1.66
CA MET A 6 20.00 -4.66 0.72
C MET A 6 18.82 -4.17 1.56
N SER A 7 19.01 -3.02 2.22
CA SER A 7 17.94 -2.24 2.81
C SER A 7 17.04 -1.88 1.64
N LEU A 8 15.92 -2.59 1.53
CA LEU A 8 14.81 -2.15 0.71
C LEU A 8 14.61 -0.68 1.04
N PRO A 9 14.76 0.25 0.08
CA PRO A 9 14.89 1.67 0.38
C PRO A 9 13.76 2.05 1.32
N GLU A 10 14.11 2.37 2.58
CA GLU A 10 13.17 2.35 3.70
C GLU A 10 11.97 3.27 3.42
N GLY A 11 12.18 4.31 2.62
CA GLY A 11 11.12 5.18 2.11
C GLY A 11 10.05 4.48 1.26
N LYS A 12 10.38 3.47 0.45
CA LYS A 12 9.41 2.72 -0.36
C LYS A 12 8.55 1.78 0.50
N LEU A 13 9.15 1.12 1.48
CA LEU A 13 8.43 0.30 2.47
C LEU A 13 7.57 1.18 3.40
N GLY A 14 8.08 2.34 3.79
CA GLY A 14 7.34 3.33 4.57
C GLY A 14 6.12 3.87 3.84
N LEU A 15 6.26 4.28 2.57
CA LEU A 15 5.15 4.71 1.71
C LEU A 15 4.11 3.59 1.55
N PHE A 16 4.56 2.35 1.42
CA PHE A 16 3.69 1.18 1.30
C PHE A 16 2.87 0.93 2.57
N TRP A 17 3.51 0.93 3.74
CA TRP A 17 2.81 0.76 5.01
C TRP A 17 1.89 1.94 5.31
N LEU A 18 2.29 3.17 4.94
CA LEU A 18 1.47 4.36 5.08
C LEU A 18 0.23 4.32 4.19
N MET A 19 0.36 3.92 2.93
CA MET A 19 -0.77 3.76 2.01
C MET A 19 -1.70 2.62 2.45
N GLY A 20 -1.15 1.50 2.93
CA GLY A 20 -1.93 0.41 3.50
C GLY A 20 -2.70 0.82 4.77
N ALA A 21 -2.06 1.55 5.68
CA ALA A 21 -2.68 2.09 6.89
C ALA A 21 -3.78 3.11 6.56
N LEU A 22 -3.56 3.99 5.57
CA LEU A 22 -4.58 4.93 5.09
C LEU A 22 -5.77 4.21 4.48
N ALA A 23 -5.54 3.17 3.68
CA ALA A 23 -6.61 2.37 3.08
C ALA A 23 -7.42 1.62 4.15
N MET A 24 -6.76 1.01 5.15
CA MET A 24 -7.45 0.34 6.27
C MET A 24 -8.24 1.31 7.13
N THR A 25 -7.67 2.47 7.47
CA THR A 25 -8.35 3.50 8.28
C THR A 25 -9.57 4.07 7.55
N SER A 26 -9.43 4.33 6.25
CA SER A 26 -10.53 4.85 5.43
C SER A 26 -11.60 3.79 5.18
N GLY A 27 -11.21 2.52 4.98
CA GLY A 27 -12.14 1.40 4.85
C GLY A 27 -12.92 1.14 6.14
N ALA A 28 -12.26 1.18 7.30
CA ALA A 28 -12.90 1.03 8.60
C ALA A 28 -13.91 2.15 8.88
N TRP A 29 -13.60 3.39 8.49
CA TRP A 29 -14.56 4.50 8.55
C TRP A 29 -15.78 4.21 7.65
N VAL A 30 -15.55 3.84 6.38
CA VAL A 30 -16.65 3.57 5.43
C VAL A 30 -17.54 2.40 5.89
N LEU A 31 -16.97 1.38 6.55
CA LEU A 31 -17.74 0.26 7.12
C LEU A 31 -18.57 0.64 8.35
N GLY A 32 -18.17 1.66 9.11
CA GLY A 32 -18.91 2.19 10.25
C GLY A 32 -20.02 3.18 9.87
N LEU A 33 -20.14 3.53 8.59
CA LEU A 33 -21.17 4.43 8.07
C LEU A 33 -22.45 3.64 7.76
N GLU A 34 -23.46 3.80 8.61
CA GLU A 34 -24.79 3.21 8.41
C GLU A 34 -25.49 3.73 7.15
N ASN A 35 -25.05 4.88 6.62
CA ASN A 35 -25.50 5.50 5.36
C ASN A 35 -24.36 5.60 4.33
N ALA A 36 -23.54 4.56 4.19
CA ALA A 36 -22.50 4.54 3.17
C ALA A 36 -23.09 4.79 1.77
N THR A 37 -22.78 5.94 1.17
CA THR A 37 -23.25 6.27 -0.18
C THR A 37 -22.35 5.63 -1.25
N SER A 38 -22.85 5.54 -2.49
CA SER A 38 -22.07 5.04 -3.63
C SER A 38 -20.72 5.75 -3.80
N SER A 39 -20.63 7.02 -3.44
CA SER A 39 -19.38 7.80 -3.48
C SER A 39 -18.36 7.34 -2.43
N HIS A 40 -18.81 6.93 -1.23
CA HIS A 40 -17.94 6.41 -0.18
C HIS A 40 -17.36 5.04 -0.57
N LEU A 41 -18.20 4.17 -1.15
CA LEU A 41 -17.77 2.87 -1.67
C LEU A 41 -16.80 3.03 -2.85
N PHE A 42 -17.06 3.98 -3.76
CA PHE A 42 -16.15 4.30 -4.85
C PHE A 42 -14.80 4.81 -4.34
N PHE A 43 -14.80 5.70 -3.34
CA PHE A 43 -13.56 6.20 -2.73
C PHE A 43 -12.77 5.07 -2.03
N ALA A 44 -13.44 4.20 -1.27
CA ALA A 44 -12.83 3.03 -0.67
C ALA A 44 -12.21 2.09 -1.73
N PHE A 45 -12.93 1.88 -2.85
CA PHE A 45 -12.43 1.09 -3.97
C PHE A 45 -11.17 1.69 -4.59
N ILE A 46 -11.14 3.01 -4.82
CA ILE A 46 -9.95 3.71 -5.34
C ILE A 46 -8.76 3.55 -4.38
N LEU A 47 -8.96 3.71 -3.07
CA LEU A 47 -7.90 3.52 -2.08
C LEU A 47 -7.33 2.10 -2.08
N VAL A 48 -8.19 1.09 -2.19
CA VAL A 48 -7.76 -0.31 -2.31
C VAL A 48 -6.98 -0.54 -3.60
N LEU A 49 -7.39 0.04 -4.72
CA LEU A 49 -6.65 -0.04 -5.98
C LEU A 49 -5.25 0.58 -5.85
N PHE A 50 -5.12 1.76 -5.26
CA PHE A 50 -3.82 2.40 -5.04
C PHE A 50 -2.93 1.61 -4.09
N ALA A 51 -3.50 1.04 -3.02
CA ALA A 51 -2.78 0.17 -2.10
C ALA A 51 -2.27 -1.11 -2.82
N GLY A 52 -3.11 -1.73 -3.66
CA GLY A 52 -2.73 -2.89 -4.48
C GLY A 52 -1.64 -2.57 -5.49
N LEU A 53 -1.74 -1.43 -6.20
CA LEU A 53 -0.70 -0.98 -7.14
C LEU A 53 0.62 -0.66 -6.42
N SER A 54 0.56 -0.04 -5.24
CA SER A 54 1.73 0.18 -4.38
C SER A 54 2.40 -1.15 -4.02
N TRP A 55 1.62 -2.17 -3.65
CA TRP A 55 2.12 -3.51 -3.32
C TRP A 55 2.85 -4.15 -4.50
N ILE A 56 2.26 -4.09 -5.69
CA ILE A 56 2.88 -4.62 -6.92
C ILE A 56 4.18 -3.86 -7.22
N GLY A 57 4.18 -2.53 -7.12
CA GLY A 57 5.36 -1.71 -7.36
C GLY A 57 6.52 -2.02 -6.42
N VAL A 58 6.24 -2.25 -5.13
CA VAL A 58 7.24 -2.69 -4.15
C VAL A 58 7.76 -4.08 -4.47
N ALA A 59 6.87 -5.05 -4.74
CA ALA A 59 7.25 -6.43 -5.06
C ALA A 59 8.14 -6.51 -6.32
N VAL A 60 7.76 -5.80 -7.39
CA VAL A 60 8.57 -5.70 -8.62
C VAL A 60 9.90 -5.00 -8.32
N GLY A 61 9.90 -3.95 -7.50
CA GLY A 61 11.12 -3.28 -7.04
C GLY A 61 12.07 -4.21 -6.30
N VAL A 62 11.56 -5.03 -5.37
CA VAL A 62 12.34 -6.03 -4.61
C VAL A 62 12.93 -7.08 -5.56
N VAL A 63 12.14 -7.60 -6.50
CA VAL A 63 12.57 -8.64 -7.44
C VAL A 63 13.65 -8.10 -8.40
N HIS A 64 13.49 -6.87 -8.89
CA HIS A 64 14.47 -6.26 -9.78
C HIS A 64 15.78 -5.92 -9.05
N SER A 65 15.69 -5.48 -7.79
CA SER A 65 16.86 -5.24 -6.94
C SER A 65 17.62 -6.54 -6.60
N ASN A 66 16.93 -7.67 -6.43
CA ASN A 66 17.56 -8.98 -6.15
C ASN A 66 18.24 -9.64 -7.36
N LYS A 67 18.03 -9.13 -8.58
CA LYS A 67 18.66 -9.67 -9.81
C LYS A 67 19.93 -8.92 -10.24
N LYS A 68 20.35 -7.89 -9.50
CA LYS A 68 21.61 -7.17 -9.68
C LYS A 68 22.60 -7.55 -8.59
#